data_AF-A0A9W8B4S2-F1
#
_entry.id   AF-A0A9W8B4S2-F1
#
_cell.length_a   1.000
_cell.length_b   1.000
_cell.length_c   1.000
_cell.angle_alpha   90.00
_cell.angle_beta   90.00
_cell.angle_gamma   90.00
#
_symmetry.space_group_name_H-M   'P 1'
#
loop_
_entity.id
_entity.type
_entity.pdbx_description
1 polymer ?
#
loop_
_entity_poly.entity_id
_entity_poly.type
_entity_poly.pdbx_seq_one_letter_code
_entity_poly.pdbx_strand_id
1 'polypeptide(L)'
;MVLLTITPRMAQMLQQAHNSTQCPPHFQKSLAPYMPGATHDDNEHLGQAVAFETLWQAYQCLKSTTDSLLDGDLAHILAGVAVYQPPPVIKEKDPAFQAHLDKIKLELAQKEYMTMVSGVAVNERHRMGSTIAQEMKQVNQNLTVVINIAFSIVAVFVSVMWWGKASVPDPGMQ
;
A
#
# COMPACT_ATOMS: atom_id res chain seq x y z
N MET A 1 -0.71 32.95 6.68
CA MET A 1 -2.03 33.33 7.21
C MET A 1 -2.86 32.05 7.32
N VAL A 2 -3.11 31.57 8.54
CA VAL A 2 -3.92 30.36 8.75
C VAL A 2 -5.38 30.78 8.74
N LEU A 3 -6.14 30.23 7.79
CA LEU A 3 -7.57 30.45 7.66
C LEU A 3 -8.31 29.28 8.32
N LEU A 4 -9.30 29.58 9.12
CA LEU A 4 -10.07 28.62 9.90
C LEU A 4 -11.53 28.70 9.50
N THR A 5 -12.19 27.56 9.39
CA THR A 5 -13.64 27.49 9.16
C THR A 5 -14.39 28.02 10.39
N ILE A 6 -15.34 28.94 10.21
CA ILE A 6 -16.14 29.45 11.33
C ILE A 6 -17.12 28.37 11.80
N THR A 7 -17.03 28.08 13.09
CA THR A 7 -18.02 27.26 13.81
C THR A 7 -19.08 28.15 14.47
N PRO A 8 -20.28 27.63 14.76
CA PRO A 8 -21.33 28.40 15.44
C PRO A 8 -20.88 28.95 16.81
N ARG A 9 -19.98 28.24 17.50
CA ARG A 9 -19.39 28.68 18.79
C ARG A 9 -18.45 29.88 18.61
N MET A 10 -17.64 29.88 17.56
CA MET A 10 -16.78 31.02 17.22
C MET A 10 -17.63 32.24 16.84
N ALA A 11 -18.72 32.04 16.08
CA ALA A 11 -19.63 33.12 15.73
C ALA A 11 -20.26 33.78 16.98
N GLN A 12 -20.67 32.99 17.97
CA GLN A 12 -21.19 33.49 19.25
C GLN A 12 -20.13 34.27 20.05
N MET A 13 -18.89 33.77 20.09
CA MET A 13 -17.78 34.46 20.74
C MET A 13 -17.48 35.81 20.06
N LEU A 14 -17.49 35.86 18.73
CA LEU A 14 -17.27 37.09 17.97
C LEU A 14 -18.41 38.10 18.17
N GLN A 15 -19.65 37.63 18.29
CA GLN A 15 -20.79 38.49 18.64
C GLN A 15 -20.67 39.08 20.05
N GLN A 16 -20.26 38.28 21.03
CA GLN A 16 -20.03 38.76 22.40
C GLN A 16 -18.88 39.77 22.47
N ALA A 17 -17.77 39.49 21.78
CA ALA A 17 -16.62 40.39 21.70
C ALA A 17 -16.94 41.72 21.01
N HIS A 18 -17.87 41.73 20.05
CA HIS A 18 -18.34 42.96 19.42
C HIS A 18 -19.18 43.82 20.37
N ASN A 19 -20.03 43.18 21.18
CA ASN A 19 -20.91 43.87 22.13
C ASN A 19 -20.14 44.37 23.37
N SER A 20 -18.98 43.79 23.69
CA SER A 20 -18.09 44.30 24.74
C SER A 20 -17.30 45.54 24.28
N THR A 21 -17.50 46.66 24.98
CA THR A 21 -16.93 47.99 24.68
C THR A 21 -15.43 48.15 24.97
N GLN A 22 -14.72 47.07 25.35
CA GLN A 22 -13.28 47.10 25.66
C GLN A 22 -12.38 46.57 24.53
N CYS A 23 -12.95 46.16 23.38
CA CYS A 23 -12.17 45.77 22.21
C CYS A 23 -11.62 46.99 21.46
N PRO A 24 -10.41 46.91 20.87
CA PRO A 24 -9.86 48.01 20.09
C PRO A 24 -10.77 48.40 18.90
N PRO A 25 -11.00 49.70 18.63
CA PRO A 25 -11.94 50.15 17.59
C PRO A 25 -11.51 49.77 16.16
N HIS A 26 -10.22 49.48 15.94
CA HIS A 26 -9.72 48.97 14.66
C HIS A 26 -10.14 47.51 14.41
N PHE A 27 -10.38 46.75 15.47
CA PHE A 27 -10.71 45.33 15.42
C PHE A 27 -12.20 45.11 15.11
N GLN A 28 -13.10 45.95 15.64
CA GLN A 28 -14.54 45.92 15.31
C GLN A 28 -14.78 46.09 13.80
N LYS A 29 -14.01 46.94 13.12
CA LYS A 29 -14.09 47.09 11.64
C LYS A 29 -13.65 45.83 10.89
N SER A 30 -12.67 45.09 11.41
CA SER A 30 -12.19 43.83 10.85
C SER A 30 -13.13 42.64 11.13
N LEU A 31 -14.03 42.78 12.11
CA LEU A 31 -15.03 41.77 12.49
C LEU A 31 -16.34 41.92 11.71
N ALA A 32 -16.63 43.10 11.17
CA ALA A 32 -17.83 43.40 10.40
C ALA A 32 -18.13 42.41 9.25
N PRO A 33 -17.14 41.95 8.43
CA PRO A 33 -17.42 40.97 7.38
C PRO A 33 -17.70 39.55 7.91
N TYR A 34 -17.50 39.31 9.22
CA TYR A 34 -17.68 38.00 9.83
C TYR A 34 -18.96 37.89 10.71
N MET A 35 -19.87 38.86 10.61
CA MET A 35 -21.17 38.84 11.29
C MET A 35 -22.22 38.08 10.46
N PRO A 36 -23.12 37.28 11.09
CA PRO A 36 -24.22 36.65 10.38
C PRO A 36 -25.17 37.73 9.87
N GLY A 37 -25.14 37.99 8.56
CA GLY A 37 -25.93 39.05 7.90
C GLY A 37 -25.14 39.92 6.91
N ALA A 38 -23.82 39.77 6.80
CA ALA A 38 -23.06 40.40 5.72
C ALA A 38 -23.38 39.68 4.40
N THR A 39 -24.04 40.40 3.47
CA THR A 39 -24.31 39.93 2.10
C THR A 39 -22.99 39.60 1.42
N HIS A 40 -22.75 38.32 1.15
CA HIS A 40 -21.60 37.88 0.37
C HIS A 40 -22.05 37.54 -1.04
N ASP A 41 -21.38 38.18 -2.01
CA ASP A 41 -21.56 38.04 -3.44
C ASP A 41 -21.58 36.56 -3.87
N ASP A 42 -22.49 36.21 -4.77
CA ASP A 42 -23.02 34.85 -5.00
C ASP A 42 -22.04 33.83 -5.63
N ASN A 43 -20.72 34.04 -5.56
CA ASN A 43 -19.73 33.24 -6.30
C ASN A 43 -18.68 32.51 -5.47
N GLU A 44 -18.81 32.51 -4.14
CA GLU A 44 -17.84 31.83 -3.29
C GLU A 44 -18.55 30.98 -2.23
N HIS A 45 -18.61 29.66 -2.47
CA HIS A 45 -18.88 28.65 -1.43
C HIS A 45 -17.79 28.61 -0.34
N LEU A 46 -17.04 29.70 -0.13
CA LEU A 46 -16.13 29.86 1.00
C LEU A 46 -16.98 29.98 2.26
N GLY A 47 -17.16 28.85 2.93
CA GLY A 47 -17.51 28.82 4.34
C GLY A 47 -16.60 29.81 5.06
N GLN A 48 -17.21 30.88 5.55
CA GLN A 48 -16.65 32.02 6.27
C GLN A 48 -15.31 31.67 6.93
N ALA A 49 -14.20 32.02 6.26
CA ALA A 49 -12.86 31.63 6.70
C ALA A 49 -12.26 32.79 7.51
N VAL A 50 -12.01 32.57 8.79
CA VAL A 50 -11.47 33.60 9.71
C VAL A 50 -9.97 33.36 9.90
N ALA A 51 -9.20 34.45 9.88
CA ALA A 51 -7.80 34.41 10.25
C ALA A 51 -7.64 34.03 11.73
N PHE A 52 -6.72 33.12 12.04
CA PHE A 52 -6.46 32.74 13.43
C PHE A 52 -6.09 33.95 14.32
N GLU A 53 -5.34 34.91 13.77
CA GLU A 53 -4.93 36.12 14.51
C GLU A 53 -6.13 36.95 14.98
N THR A 54 -7.18 37.07 14.15
CA THR A 54 -8.37 37.82 14.54
C THR A 54 -9.16 37.07 15.60
N LEU A 55 -9.25 35.74 15.51
CA LEU A 55 -9.83 34.92 16.57
C LEU A 55 -9.09 35.07 17.90
N TRP A 56 -7.75 35.03 17.85
CA TRP A 56 -6.89 35.10 19.01
C TRP A 56 -7.00 36.46 19.71
N GLN A 57 -7.07 37.55 18.95
CA GLN A 57 -7.31 38.89 19.49
C GLN A 57 -8.69 39.02 20.15
N ALA A 58 -9.74 38.44 19.56
CA ALA A 58 -11.07 38.41 20.18
C ALA A 58 -11.06 37.62 21.51
N TYR A 59 -10.39 36.47 21.53
CA TYR A 59 -10.25 35.65 22.74
C TYR A 59 -9.51 36.39 23.87
N GLN A 60 -8.41 37.07 23.55
CA GLN A 60 -7.67 37.86 24.55
C GLN A 60 -8.50 38.99 25.14
N CYS A 61 -9.30 39.68 24.31
CA CYS A 61 -10.19 40.73 24.78
C CYS A 61 -11.28 40.18 25.71
N LEU A 62 -11.76 38.96 25.48
CA LEU A 62 -12.79 38.34 26.30
C LEU A 62 -12.22 37.75 27.61
N LYS A 63 -10.99 37.25 27.57
CA LYS A 63 -10.27 36.73 28.74
C LYS A 63 -9.94 37.81 29.77
N SER A 64 -9.69 39.04 29.35
CA SER A 64 -9.43 40.16 30.28
C SER A 64 -10.69 40.68 30.99
N THR A 65 -11.88 40.43 30.44
CA THR A 65 -13.16 40.92 30.98
C THR A 65 -13.90 39.89 31.81
N THR A 66 -13.73 38.60 31.54
CA THR A 66 -14.49 37.51 32.17
C THR A 66 -13.58 36.40 32.65
N ASP A 67 -13.30 36.37 33.96
CA ASP A 67 -12.49 35.33 34.62
C ASP A 67 -13.29 34.04 34.89
N SER A 68 -14.58 33.95 34.49
CA SER A 68 -15.46 32.87 34.99
C SER A 68 -16.58 32.38 34.06
N LEU A 69 -16.69 32.84 32.81
CA LEU A 69 -17.85 32.49 31.94
C LEU A 69 -17.52 31.75 30.65
N LEU A 70 -16.24 31.63 30.30
CA LEU A 70 -15.74 30.65 29.34
C LEU A 70 -14.90 29.64 30.11
N ASP A 71 -15.58 28.77 30.84
CA ASP A 71 -15.00 27.60 31.52
C ASP A 71 -14.63 26.51 30.49
N GLY A 72 -13.88 26.92 29.48
CA GLY A 72 -13.51 26.12 28.34
C GLY A 72 -12.21 26.66 27.79
N ASP A 73 -11.15 25.86 27.95
CA ASP A 73 -9.85 26.11 27.37
C ASP A 73 -9.99 26.48 25.88
N LEU A 74 -9.11 27.31 25.33
CA LEU A 74 -9.13 27.68 23.90
C LEU A 74 -9.22 26.43 23.01
N ALA A 75 -8.60 25.34 23.46
CA ALA A 75 -8.68 24.03 22.85
C ALA A 75 -10.12 23.51 22.68
N HIS A 76 -11.04 23.82 23.59
CA HIS A 76 -12.45 23.44 23.52
C HIS A 76 -13.25 24.29 22.52
N ILE A 77 -12.85 25.55 22.32
CA ILE A 77 -13.47 26.45 21.31
C ILE A 77 -12.94 26.11 19.91
N LEU A 78 -11.67 25.69 19.82
CA LEU A 78 -11.01 25.23 18.60
C LEU A 78 -11.29 23.75 18.29
N ALA A 79 -11.90 23.00 19.20
CA ALA A 79 -12.24 21.60 18.99
C ALA A 79 -13.23 21.46 17.83
N GLY A 80 -12.79 20.81 16.76
CA GLY A 80 -13.59 20.61 15.54
C GLY A 80 -13.40 21.67 14.46
N VAL A 81 -12.46 22.60 14.63
CA VAL A 81 -12.10 23.57 13.58
C VAL A 81 -11.13 22.92 12.60
N ALA A 82 -11.51 22.90 11.32
CA ALA A 82 -10.62 22.50 10.24
C ALA A 82 -9.89 23.72 9.67
N VAL A 83 -8.59 23.56 9.39
CA VAL A 83 -7.81 24.52 8.62
C VAL A 83 -8.43 24.62 7.24
N TYR A 84 -8.86 25.82 6.85
CA TYR A 84 -9.37 26.06 5.51
C TYR A 84 -8.22 25.89 4.52
N GLN A 85 -8.36 24.87 3.69
CA GLN A 85 -7.47 24.64 2.56
C GLN A 85 -8.22 25.07 1.30
N PRO A 86 -7.71 26.06 0.54
CA PRO A 86 -8.37 26.48 -0.69
C PRO A 86 -8.48 25.29 -1.64
N PRO A 87 -9.57 25.17 -2.41
CA PRO A 87 -9.74 24.07 -3.35
C PRO A 87 -8.53 24.06 -4.31
N PRO A 88 -7.93 22.88 -4.54
CA PRO A 88 -6.76 22.80 -5.41
C PRO A 88 -7.16 23.26 -6.81
N VAL A 89 -6.46 24.28 -7.31
CA VAL A 89 -6.64 24.76 -8.68
C VAL A 89 -6.34 23.60 -9.63
N ILE A 90 -7.36 23.16 -10.38
CA ILE A 90 -7.20 22.10 -11.37
C ILE A 90 -6.39 22.69 -12.52
N LYS A 91 -5.07 22.51 -12.47
CA LYS A 91 -4.19 22.83 -13.61
C LYS A 91 -4.44 21.80 -14.71
N GLU A 92 -4.57 22.28 -15.95
CA GLU A 92 -4.60 21.42 -17.13
C GLU A 92 -3.32 20.57 -17.15
N LYS A 93 -3.48 19.24 -17.01
CA LYS A 93 -2.35 18.33 -16.81
C LYS A 93 -1.52 18.25 -18.10
N ASP A 94 -0.23 18.56 -17.98
CA ASP A 94 0.77 18.37 -19.02
C ASP A 94 0.63 16.97 -19.66
N PRO A 95 0.46 16.86 -21.00
CA PRO A 95 0.33 15.58 -21.69
C PRO A 95 1.50 14.63 -21.44
N ALA A 96 2.72 15.16 -21.22
CA ALA A 96 3.88 14.34 -20.89
C ALA A 96 3.74 13.66 -19.52
N PHE A 97 3.14 14.37 -18.56
CA PHE A 97 2.89 13.81 -17.22
C PHE A 97 1.80 12.74 -17.25
N GLN A 98 0.76 12.91 -18.08
CA GLN A 98 -0.28 11.89 -18.24
C GLN A 98 0.27 10.60 -18.85
N ALA A 99 1.08 10.72 -19.91
CA ALA A 99 1.74 9.57 -20.53
C ALA A 99 2.63 8.80 -19.54
N HIS A 100 3.34 9.53 -18.66
CA HIS A 100 4.14 8.91 -17.61
C HIS A 100 3.28 8.17 -16.57
N LEU A 101 2.16 8.76 -16.15
CA LEU A 101 1.23 8.09 -15.23
C LEU A 101 0.63 6.83 -15.85
N ASP A 102 0.29 6.85 -17.13
CA ASP A 102 -0.27 5.69 -17.81
C ASP A 102 0.76 4.57 -17.96
N LYS A 103 2.03 4.91 -18.18
CA LYS A 103 3.13 3.94 -18.12
C LYS A 103 3.22 3.28 -16.75
N ILE A 104 3.18 4.07 -15.65
CA ILE A 104 3.23 3.54 -14.28
C ILE A 104 2.04 2.61 -14.00
N LYS A 105 0.83 2.98 -14.43
CA LYS A 105 -0.36 2.13 -14.27
C LYS A 105 -0.21 0.80 -15.00
N LEU A 106 0.36 0.83 -16.21
CA LEU A 106 0.58 -0.37 -17.02
C LEU A 106 1.62 -1.28 -16.37
N GLU A 107 2.71 -0.73 -15.85
CA GLU A 107 3.73 -1.50 -15.11
C GLU A 107 3.14 -2.16 -13.86
N LEU A 108 2.29 -1.45 -13.11
CA LEU A 108 1.61 -2.00 -11.94
C LEU A 108 0.65 -3.13 -12.31
N ALA A 109 -0.17 -2.94 -13.34
CA ALA A 109 -1.10 -3.96 -13.83
C ALA A 109 -0.37 -5.23 -14.30
N GLN A 110 0.76 -5.06 -15.00
CA GLN A 110 1.59 -6.19 -15.43
C GLN A 110 2.19 -6.93 -14.23
N LYS A 111 2.69 -6.22 -13.22
CA LYS A 111 3.23 -6.84 -11.99
C LYS A 111 2.16 -7.64 -11.25
N GLU A 112 0.94 -7.11 -11.15
CA GLU A 112 -0.18 -7.79 -10.51
C GLU A 112 -0.60 -9.05 -11.28
N TYR A 113 -0.69 -8.96 -12.62
CA TYR A 113 -0.94 -10.11 -13.48
C TYR A 113 0.12 -11.21 -13.30
N MET A 114 1.40 -10.84 -13.32
CA MET A 114 2.50 -11.80 -13.13
C MET A 114 2.43 -12.48 -11.75
N THR A 115 2.02 -11.74 -10.72
CA THR A 115 1.83 -12.29 -9.37
C THR A 115 0.69 -13.32 -9.37
N MET A 116 -0.46 -13.01 -9.98
CA MET A 116 -1.58 -13.95 -10.09
C MET A 116 -1.22 -15.22 -10.88
N VAL A 117 -0.48 -15.11 -11.98
CA VAL A 117 -0.14 -16.24 -12.86
C VAL A 117 1.03 -17.05 -12.32
N SER A 118 1.95 -16.45 -11.56
CA SER A 118 3.12 -17.14 -11.01
C SER A 118 2.77 -18.33 -10.12
N GLY A 119 1.65 -18.27 -9.38
CA GLY A 119 1.18 -19.37 -8.54
C GLY A 119 0.73 -20.60 -9.34
N VAL A 120 0.25 -20.41 -10.57
CA VAL A 120 -0.22 -21.50 -11.45
C VAL A 120 0.97 -22.15 -12.17
N ALA A 121 1.94 -21.35 -12.66
CA ALA A 121 3.09 -21.86 -13.40
C ALA A 121 4.10 -22.66 -12.53
N VAL A 122 4.21 -22.35 -11.24
CA VAL A 122 5.11 -23.09 -10.31
C VAL A 122 4.61 -24.51 -10.06
N ASN A 123 3.29 -24.72 -10.05
CA ASN A 123 2.68 -26.04 -9.83
C ASN A 123 2.93 -26.98 -11.02
N GLU A 124 2.91 -26.44 -12.24
CA GLU A 124 3.14 -27.21 -13.46
C GLU A 124 4.61 -27.64 -13.63
N ARG A 125 5.57 -26.77 -13.28
CA ARG A 125 7.01 -27.12 -13.28
C ARG A 125 7.36 -28.18 -12.22
N HIS A 126 6.76 -28.13 -11.03
CA HIS A 126 6.95 -29.19 -10.02
C HIS A 126 6.36 -30.53 -10.48
N ARG A 127 5.24 -30.51 -11.21
CA ARG A 127 4.65 -31.72 -11.78
C ARG A 127 5.51 -32.34 -12.88
N MET A 128 6.14 -31.53 -13.73
CA MET A 128 7.06 -32.06 -14.76
C MET A 128 8.40 -32.54 -14.19
N GLY A 129 8.97 -31.82 -13.21
CA GLY A 129 10.24 -32.20 -12.59
C GLY A 129 10.19 -33.50 -11.77
N SER A 130 9.04 -33.78 -11.14
CA SER A 130 8.82 -35.03 -10.40
C SER A 130 8.72 -36.25 -11.32
N THR A 131 8.07 -36.13 -12.49
CA THR A 131 7.97 -37.23 -13.47
C THR A 131 9.34 -37.63 -14.03
N ILE A 132 10.17 -36.66 -14.44
CA ILE A 132 11.50 -36.94 -15.01
C ILE A 132 12.43 -37.59 -13.96
N ALA A 133 12.39 -37.11 -12.72
CA ALA A 133 13.17 -37.69 -11.63
C ALA A 133 12.72 -39.12 -11.29
N GLN A 134 11.41 -39.40 -11.37
CA GLN A 134 10.86 -40.75 -11.19
C GLN A 134 11.27 -41.69 -12.33
N GLU A 135 11.24 -41.23 -13.57
CA GLU A 135 11.68 -42.00 -14.74
C GLU A 135 13.17 -42.35 -14.67
N MET A 136 14.03 -41.40 -14.30
CA MET A 136 15.47 -41.69 -14.11
C MET A 136 15.73 -42.72 -13.01
N LYS A 137 14.99 -42.65 -11.90
CA LYS A 137 15.10 -43.64 -10.82
C LYS A 137 14.69 -45.04 -11.30
N GLN A 138 13.64 -45.13 -12.11
CA GLN A 138 13.17 -46.39 -12.69
C GLN A 138 14.17 -46.98 -13.69
N VAL A 139 14.83 -46.15 -14.52
CA VAL A 139 15.89 -46.59 -15.44
C VAL A 139 17.07 -47.19 -14.68
N ASN A 140 17.51 -46.56 -13.60
CA ASN A 140 18.64 -47.08 -12.80
C ASN A 140 18.31 -48.41 -12.10
N GLN A 141 17.08 -48.59 -11.64
CA GLN A 141 16.63 -49.85 -11.05
C GLN A 141 16.60 -50.96 -12.10
N ASN A 142 16.07 -50.70 -13.29
CA ASN A 142 16.02 -51.67 -14.37
C ASN A 142 17.41 -52.01 -14.92
N LEU A 143 18.33 -51.04 -15.01
CA LEU A 143 19.71 -51.28 -15.42
C LEU A 143 20.41 -52.28 -14.50
N THR A 144 20.20 -52.15 -13.18
CA THR A 144 20.78 -53.06 -12.18
C THR A 144 20.27 -54.50 -12.38
N VAL A 145 18.97 -54.66 -12.68
CA VAL A 145 18.38 -55.97 -12.97
C VAL A 145 18.96 -56.57 -14.24
N VAL A 146 19.09 -55.78 -15.31
CA VAL A 146 19.67 -56.23 -16.59
C VAL A 146 21.12 -56.68 -16.41
N ILE A 147 21.92 -55.94 -15.64
CA ILE A 147 23.31 -56.32 -15.34
C ILE A 147 23.37 -57.65 -14.61
N ASN A 148 22.49 -57.87 -13.63
CA ASN A 148 22.47 -59.11 -12.85
C ASN A 148 22.10 -60.33 -13.71
N ILE A 149 21.13 -60.16 -14.62
CA ILE A 149 20.77 -61.21 -15.58
C ILE A 149 21.94 -61.49 -16.53
N ALA A 150 22.59 -60.45 -17.08
CA ALA A 150 23.75 -60.63 -17.94
C ALA A 150 24.87 -61.39 -17.21
N PHE A 151 25.13 -61.05 -15.95
CA PHE A 151 26.12 -61.74 -15.13
C PHE A 151 25.76 -63.21 -14.89
N SER A 152 24.49 -63.53 -14.68
CA SER A 152 24.02 -64.91 -14.55
C SER A 152 24.26 -65.74 -15.82
N ILE A 153 24.04 -65.16 -17.00
CA ILE A 153 24.24 -65.84 -18.28
C ILE A 153 25.73 -66.12 -18.51
N VAL A 154 26.58 -65.13 -18.23
CA VAL A 154 28.04 -65.28 -18.34
C VAL A 154 28.56 -66.35 -17.36
N ALA A 155 28.08 -66.35 -16.12
CA ALA A 155 28.49 -67.35 -15.13
C ALA A 155 28.13 -68.77 -15.55
N VAL A 156 26.93 -68.97 -16.11
CA VAL A 156 26.51 -70.27 -16.65
C VAL A 156 27.39 -70.67 -17.83
N PHE A 157 27.65 -69.76 -18.77
CA PHE A 157 28.49 -70.04 -19.94
C PHE A 157 29.92 -70.45 -19.55
N VAL A 158 30.53 -69.70 -18.62
CA VAL A 158 31.86 -70.03 -18.08
C VAL A 158 31.84 -71.39 -17.40
N SER A 159 30.82 -71.67 -16.57
CA SER A 159 30.70 -72.95 -15.86
C SER A 159 30.57 -74.15 -16.82
N VAL A 160 29.79 -74.01 -17.89
CA VAL A 160 29.64 -75.06 -18.92
C VAL A 160 30.94 -75.29 -19.68
N MET A 161 31.64 -74.22 -20.07
CA MET A 161 32.95 -74.32 -20.72
C MET A 161 34.00 -74.97 -19.81
N TRP A 162 34.02 -74.58 -18.53
CA TRP A 162 34.97 -75.12 -17.56
C TRP A 162 34.68 -76.59 -17.26
N TRP A 163 33.41 -76.95 -17.10
CA TRP A 163 32.99 -78.34 -16.94
C TRP A 163 33.27 -79.17 -18.19
N GLY A 164 33.03 -78.65 -19.39
CA GLY A 164 33.37 -79.30 -20.66
C GLY A 164 34.86 -79.60 -20.76
N LYS A 165 35.74 -78.64 -20.42
CA LYS A 165 37.20 -78.87 -20.39
C LYS A 165 37.62 -79.88 -19.31
N ALA A 166 36.93 -79.92 -18.17
CA ALA A 166 37.19 -80.89 -17.11
C ALA A 166 36.66 -82.30 -17.43
N SER A 167 35.67 -82.43 -18.32
CA SER A 167 34.99 -83.69 -18.64
C SER A 167 35.56 -84.41 -19.86
N VAL A 168 36.37 -83.74 -20.70
CA VAL A 168 37.06 -84.37 -21.82
C VAL A 168 38.31 -85.08 -21.27
N PRO A 169 38.37 -86.43 -21.30
CA PRO A 169 39.57 -87.16 -20.91
C PRO A 169 40.69 -86.87 -21.91
N ASP A 170 41.90 -86.64 -21.41
CA ASP A 170 43.11 -86.45 -22.20
C ASP A 170 43.27 -87.61 -23.22
N PRO A 171 43.25 -87.38 -24.54
CA PRO A 171 43.43 -88.45 -25.53
C PRO A 171 44.91 -88.91 -25.66
N GLY A 172 45.73 -88.70 -24.62
CA GLY A 172 47.19 -88.78 -24.65
C GLY A 172 47.86 -89.71 -23.63
N MET A 173 47.16 -90.71 -23.10
CA MET A 173 47.82 -91.82 -22.38
C MET A 173 47.31 -93.19 -22.86
N GLN A 174 47.95 -93.69 -23.93
CA GLN A 174 48.22 -95.10 -24.17
C GLN A 174 49.71 -95.24 -24.49
#